data_AF-A0A4U0SND0-F1
#
_entry.id   AF-A0A4U0SND0-F1
#
_cell.length_a   1.000
_cell.length_b   1.000
_cell.length_c   1.000
_cell.angle_alpha   90.00
_cell.angle_beta   90.00
_cell.angle_gamma   90.00
#
_symmetry.space_group_name_H-M   'P 1'
#
loop_
_entity.id
_entity.type
_entity.pdbx_description
1 polymer ?
#
loop_
_entity_poly.entity_id
_entity_poly.type
_entity_poly.pdbx_seq_one_letter_code
_entity_poly.pdbx_strand_id
1 'polypeptide(L)'
;MSAEAVHAARQSVGGAVATGAALPGATGTDVIAAAGRAFVASIQTTTLVGAALLTVGAVFALFTLRGVPAEIPGPEEQDPAAEGPAVPAPLER
;
A
#
# COMPACT_ATOMS: atom_id res chain seq x y z
N MET A 1 9.99 21.99 -35.54
CA MET A 1 9.38 21.02 -34.61
C MET A 1 7.92 20.85 -35.01
N SER A 2 7.43 19.62 -35.20
CA SER A 2 6.03 19.39 -35.59
C SER A 2 5.08 19.55 -34.40
N ALA A 3 3.82 19.90 -34.67
CA ALA A 3 2.79 20.05 -33.62
C ALA A 3 2.53 18.73 -32.87
N GLU A 4 2.64 17.61 -33.58
CA GLU A 4 2.50 16.27 -33.01
C GLU A 4 3.60 15.95 -31.98
N ALA A 5 4.86 16.30 -32.28
CA ALA A 5 5.97 16.11 -31.35
C ALA A 5 5.79 16.95 -30.07
N VAL A 6 5.26 18.18 -30.20
CA VAL A 6 4.93 19.02 -29.03
C VAL A 6 3.83 18.39 -28.19
N HIS A 7 2.79 17.83 -28.83
CA HIS A 7 1.69 17.19 -28.13
C HIS A 7 2.15 15.92 -27.39
N ALA A 8 2.88 15.03 -28.07
CA ALA A 8 3.44 13.84 -27.46
C ALA A 8 4.36 14.14 -26.28
N ALA A 9 5.17 15.21 -26.38
CA ALA A 9 6.04 15.66 -25.30
C ALA A 9 5.28 16.13 -24.05
N ARG A 10 4.09 16.70 -24.20
CA ARG A 10 3.25 17.10 -23.05
C ARG A 10 2.48 15.94 -22.44
N GLN A 11 2.12 14.95 -23.25
CA GLN A 11 1.24 13.87 -22.83
C GLN A 11 1.94 12.84 -21.94
N SER A 12 3.27 12.70 -22.06
CA SER A 12 4.03 11.70 -21.29
C SER A 12 5.52 12.02 -21.19
N VAL A 13 6.16 11.47 -20.15
CA VAL A 13 7.62 11.51 -19.97
C VAL A 13 8.33 10.81 -21.15
N GLY A 14 7.79 9.68 -21.62
CA GLY A 14 8.36 8.97 -22.77
C GLY A 14 8.31 9.79 -24.06
N GLY A 15 7.19 10.47 -24.33
CA GLY A 15 7.07 11.40 -25.45
C GLY A 15 7.99 12.61 -25.31
N ALA A 16 8.20 13.12 -24.09
CA ALA A 16 9.13 14.22 -23.82
C ALA A 16 10.59 13.80 -24.09
N VAL A 17 10.97 12.60 -23.67
CA VAL A 17 12.32 12.05 -23.89
C VAL A 17 12.57 11.77 -25.36
N ALA A 18 11.63 11.13 -26.06
CA ALA A 18 11.73 10.86 -27.50
C ALA A 18 11.84 12.16 -28.31
N THR A 19 11.07 13.18 -27.91
CA THR A 19 11.13 14.52 -28.52
C THR A 19 12.48 15.18 -28.22
N GLY A 20 12.94 15.18 -26.98
CA GLY A 20 14.24 15.75 -26.59
C GLY A 20 15.42 15.11 -27.30
N ALA A 21 15.38 13.79 -27.54
CA ALA A 21 16.41 13.06 -28.29
C ALA A 21 16.48 13.46 -29.78
N ALA A 22 15.37 13.96 -30.34
CA ALA A 22 15.32 14.46 -31.71
C ALA A 22 15.77 15.93 -31.82
N LEU A 23 15.99 16.63 -30.71
CA LEU A 23 16.49 18.01 -30.71
C LEU A 23 18.03 18.04 -30.63
N PRO A 24 18.69 18.87 -31.46
CA PRO A 24 20.14 19.05 -31.37
C PRO A 24 20.53 19.91 -30.15
N GLY A 25 21.71 19.61 -29.60
CA GLY A 25 22.40 20.45 -28.63
C GLY A 25 21.73 20.49 -27.25
N ALA A 26 22.03 21.57 -26.50
CA ALA A 26 21.65 21.72 -25.10
C ALA A 26 20.13 21.66 -24.85
N THR A 27 19.34 22.10 -25.84
CA THR A 27 17.87 22.10 -25.76
C THR A 27 17.30 20.69 -25.61
N GLY A 28 17.86 19.69 -26.31
CA GLY A 28 17.41 18.30 -26.20
C GLY A 28 17.70 17.69 -24.83
N THR A 29 18.91 17.95 -24.31
CA THR A 29 19.32 17.51 -22.97
C THR A 29 18.48 18.15 -21.86
N ASP A 30 18.11 19.43 -22.00
CA ASP A 30 17.30 20.13 -21.01
C ASP A 30 15.88 19.58 -20.94
N VAL A 31 15.27 19.25 -22.08
CA VAL A 31 13.94 18.63 -22.14
C VAL A 31 13.95 17.25 -21.48
N ILE A 32 14.96 16.42 -21.78
CA ILE A 32 15.11 15.09 -21.17
C ILE A 32 15.31 15.22 -19.66
N ALA A 33 16.17 16.13 -19.20
CA ALA A 33 16.41 16.37 -17.78
C ALA A 33 15.17 16.87 -17.05
N ALA A 34 14.40 17.78 -17.66
CA ALA A 34 13.14 18.26 -17.11
C ALA A 34 12.11 17.14 -16.97
N ALA A 35 11.96 16.29 -17.99
CA ALA A 35 11.06 15.14 -17.96
C ALA A 35 11.45 14.13 -16.87
N GLY A 36 12.75 13.86 -16.71
CA GLY A 36 13.27 12.99 -15.66
C GLY A 36 12.99 13.54 -14.25
N ARG A 37 13.22 14.83 -14.01
CA ARG A 37 12.93 15.47 -12.71
C ARG A 37 11.44 15.43 -12.36
N ALA A 38 10.56 15.71 -13.33
CA ALA A 38 9.12 15.65 -13.15
C ALA A 38 8.66 14.23 -12.80
N PHE A 39 9.21 13.21 -13.46
CA PHE A 39 8.91 11.82 -13.15
C PHE A 39 9.32 11.45 -11.72
N VAL A 40 10.55 11.76 -11.32
CA VAL A 40 11.04 11.47 -9.96
C VAL A 40 10.20 12.19 -8.90
N ALA A 41 9.86 13.46 -9.12
CA ALA A 41 9.01 14.22 -8.22
C ALA A 41 7.61 13.59 -8.08
N SER A 42 7.06 13.06 -9.18
CA SER A 42 5.76 12.38 -9.15
C SER A 42 5.78 11.10 -8.31
N ILE A 43 6.82 10.27 -8.45
CA ILE A 43 7.03 9.05 -7.65
C ILE A 43 7.19 9.40 -6.18
N GLN A 44 8.01 10.40 -5.85
CA GLN A 44 8.17 10.83 -4.45
C GLN A 44 6.83 11.29 -3.85
N THR A 45 6.04 12.02 -4.62
CA THR A 45 4.72 12.50 -4.19
C THR A 45 3.75 11.34 -3.94
N THR A 46 3.64 10.39 -4.88
CA THR A 46 2.76 9.23 -4.71
C THR A 46 3.21 8.32 -3.58
N THR A 47 4.52 8.11 -3.40
CA THR A 47 5.07 7.38 -2.24
C THR A 47 4.70 8.07 -0.92
N LEU A 48 4.83 9.40 -0.83
CA LEU A 48 4.49 10.16 0.37
C LEU A 48 2.98 10.05 0.69
N VAL A 49 2.13 10.13 -0.33
CA VAL A 49 0.68 9.91 -0.18
C VAL A 49 0.39 8.49 0.31
N GLY A 50 1.01 7.47 -0.29
CA GLY A 50 0.88 6.08 0.16
C GLY A 50 1.32 5.87 1.62
N ALA A 51 2.46 6.45 1.99
CA ALA A 51 2.96 6.42 3.36
C ALA A 51 2.00 7.11 4.35
N ALA A 52 1.41 8.24 3.95
CA ALA A 52 0.41 8.94 4.76
C ALA A 52 -0.84 8.07 4.98
N LEU A 53 -1.35 7.42 3.93
CA LEU A 53 -2.50 6.51 4.03
C LEU A 53 -2.20 5.32 4.94
N LEU A 54 -1.03 4.69 4.81
CA LEU A 54 -0.61 3.60 5.70
C LEU A 54 -0.49 4.06 7.15
N THR A 55 0.06 5.25 7.37
CA THR A 55 0.20 5.83 8.72
C THR A 55 -1.17 6.04 9.35
N VAL A 56 -2.13 6.59 8.59
CA VAL A 56 -3.52 6.73 9.05
C VAL A 56 -4.11 5.36 9.38
N GLY A 57 -3.99 4.38 8.48
CA GLY A 57 -4.47 3.01 8.73
C GLY A 57 -3.86 2.36 9.97
N ALA A 58 -2.56 2.54 10.20
CA ALA A 58 -1.87 2.04 11.38
C ALA A 58 -2.37 2.70 12.67
N VAL A 59 -2.60 4.02 12.65
CA VAL A 59 -3.20 4.74 13.77
C VAL A 59 -4.61 4.22 14.07
N PHE A 60 -5.44 4.03 13.04
CA PHE A 60 -6.77 3.43 13.20
C PHE A 60 -6.70 2.03 13.80
N ALA A 61 -5.82 1.16 13.29
CA ALA A 61 -5.63 -0.18 13.82
C ALA A 61 -5.19 -0.15 15.29
N LEU A 62 -4.26 0.74 15.64
CA LEU A 62 -3.81 0.93 17.02
C LEU A 62 -4.94 1.38 17.94
N PHE A 63 -5.78 2.32 17.51
CA PHE A 63 -6.96 2.76 18.28
C PHE A 63 -7.98 1.64 18.47
N THR A 64 -8.25 0.85 17.42
CA THR A 64 -9.15 -0.31 17.49
C THR A 64 -8.61 -1.38 18.44
N LEU A 65 -7.32 -1.71 18.34
CA LEU A 65 -6.69 -2.72 19.18
C LEU A 65 -6.53 -2.27 20.63
N ARG A 66 -6.43 -0.97 20.90
CA ARG A 66 -6.32 -0.44 22.28
C ARG A 66 -7.56 -0.76 23.13
N GLY A 67 -8.70 -1.02 22.51
CA GLY A 67 -9.94 -1.43 23.20
C GLY A 67 -10.09 -2.94 23.39
N VAL A 68 -9.20 -3.77 22.83
CA VAL A 68 -9.26 -5.22 22.95
C VAL A 68 -8.47 -5.65 24.19
N PRO A 69 -9.10 -6.26 25.20
CA PRO A 69 -8.39 -6.87 26.32
C PRO A 69 -7.39 -7.88 25.80
N ALA A 70 -6.12 -7.76 26.18
CA ALA A 70 -5.05 -8.70 25.80
C ALA A 70 -5.13 -10.03 26.57
N GLU A 71 -6.32 -10.41 27.02
CA GLU A 71 -6.60 -11.68 27.68
C GLU A 71 -7.02 -12.66 26.60
N ILE A 72 -6.09 -13.53 26.22
CA ILE A 72 -6.43 -14.78 25.53
C ILE A 72 -6.89 -15.72 26.65
N PRO A 73 -8.17 -16.13 26.71
CA PRO A 73 -8.61 -17.11 27.69
C PRO A 73 -7.69 -18.31 27.62
N GLY A 74 -7.16 -18.74 28.76
CA GLY A 74 -6.29 -19.90 28.82
C GLY A 74 -7.01 -21.13 28.24
N PRO A 75 -6.30 -22.10 27.67
CA PRO A 75 -6.90 -23.33 27.15
C PRO A 75 -7.72 -24.11 28.19
N GLU A 76 -7.64 -23.76 29.49
CA GLU A 76 -8.42 -24.35 30.58
C GLU A 76 -9.82 -23.72 30.76
N GLU A 77 -10.10 -22.54 30.18
CA GLU A 77 -11.40 -21.87 30.26
C GLU A 77 -12.30 -22.15 29.05
N GLN A 78 -11.78 -22.83 28.04
CA GLN A 78 -12.55 -23.36 26.90
C GLN A 78 -12.92 -24.84 27.14
N ASP A 79 -13.48 -25.17 28.30
CA ASP A 79 -14.14 -26.45 28.51
C ASP A 79 -15.66 -26.27 28.75
N PRO A 80 -16.47 -26.18 27.69
CA PRO A 80 -17.92 -26.34 27.80
C PRO A 80 -18.34 -27.82 28.02
N ALA A 81 -17.40 -28.76 28.24
CA ALA A 81 -17.63 -30.20 28.32
C ALA A 81 -17.31 -30.83 29.69
N ALA A 82 -17.24 -30.05 30.77
CA ALA A 82 -17.39 -30.57 32.13
C ALA A 82 -18.85 -30.95 32.49
N GLU A 83 -19.75 -31.00 31.51
CA GLU A 83 -21.06 -31.65 31.62
C GLU A 83 -21.03 -32.96 30.83
N GLY A 84 -20.20 -33.89 31.29
CA GLY A 84 -20.24 -35.26 30.82
C GLY A 84 -21.60 -35.90 31.18
N PRO A 85 -22.23 -36.70 30.29
CA PRO A 85 -23.42 -37.44 30.67
C PRO A 85 -23.05 -38.39 31.81
N ALA A 86 -23.74 -38.25 32.94
CA ALA A 86 -23.61 -39.16 34.08
C ALA A 86 -23.76 -40.60 33.58
N VAL A 87 -22.68 -41.39 33.65
CA VAL A 87 -22.72 -42.83 33.37
C VAL A 87 -23.52 -43.47 34.51
N PRO A 88 -24.73 -44.03 34.27
CA PRO A 88 -25.44 -44.74 35.32
C PRO A 88 -24.68 -46.03 35.66
N ALA A 89 -24.50 -46.28 36.96
CA ALA A 89 -23.83 -47.46 37.49
C ALA A 89 -24.45 -48.77 36.94
N PRO A 90 -23.63 -49.81 36.71
CA PRO A 90 -24.15 -51.10 36.26
C PRO A 90 -25.06 -51.69 37.34
N LEU A 91 -26.28 -52.06 36.95
CA LEU A 91 -27.20 -52.81 37.79
C LEU A 91 -26.64 -54.23 37.96
N GLU A 92 -26.05 -54.52 39.11
CA GLU A 92 -25.78 -55.90 39.51
C GLU A 92 -27.12 -56.62 39.74
N ARG A 93 -27.34 -57.70 38.98
CA ARG A 93 -28.35 -58.74 39.25
C ARG A 93 -27.74 -60.10 39.03
#